data_AF-A0A0B8NWL3-F1
#
_entry.id   AF-A0A0B8NWL3-F1
#
_cell.length_a   1.000
_cell.length_b   1.000
_cell.length_c   1.000
_cell.angle_alpha   90.00
_cell.angle_beta   90.00
_cell.angle_gamma   90.00
#
_symmetry.space_group_name_H-M   'P 1'
#
loop_
_entity.id
_entity.type
_entity.pdbx_description
1 polymer ?
#
loop_
_entity_poly.entity_id
_entity_poly.type
_entity_poly.pdbx_seq_one_letter_code
_entity_poly.pdbx_strand_id
1 'polypeptide(L)'
;MDYLKQVVIEDKLGVCEELEKEMASNIAKYQCEWKTTIESPEKLKRFSHFINSDQRDEKLKFISMREQKIPKSFEPSAEERIPVLELTSNDE
;
A
#
# COMPACT_ATOMS: atom_id res chain seq x y z
N MET A 1 -28.09 -36.76 -11.95
CA MET A 1 -27.14 -36.07 -11.06
C MET A 1 -25.97 -36.95 -10.63
N ASP A 2 -25.99 -38.25 -10.97
CA ASP A 2 -25.05 -39.21 -10.39
C ASP A 2 -23.61 -39.03 -10.89
N TYR A 3 -23.45 -38.63 -12.15
CA TYR A 3 -22.13 -38.34 -12.71
C TYR A 3 -21.40 -37.21 -11.96
N LEU A 4 -22.10 -36.12 -11.62
CA LEU A 4 -21.51 -35.01 -10.88
C LEU A 4 -21.05 -35.44 -9.49
N LYS A 5 -21.84 -36.28 -8.81
CA LYS A 5 -21.46 -36.84 -7.50
C LYS A 5 -20.20 -37.71 -7.61
N GLN A 6 -20.09 -38.55 -8.64
CA GLN A 6 -18.90 -39.37 -8.84
C GLN A 6 -17.66 -38.50 -9.09
N VAL A 7 -17.79 -37.44 -9.90
CA VAL A 7 -16.66 -36.53 -10.15
C VAL A 7 -16.20 -35.82 -8.89
N VAL A 8 -17.12 -35.31 -8.07
CA VAL A 8 -16.79 -34.48 -6.89
C VAL A 8 -16.45 -35.31 -5.66
N ILE A 9 -17.14 -36.43 -5.42
CA ILE A 9 -17.02 -37.22 -4.19
C ILE A 9 -16.05 -38.39 -4.36
N GLU A 10 -16.05 -39.03 -5.52
CA GLU A 10 -15.28 -40.26 -5.77
C GLU A 10 -13.96 -40.00 -6.52
N ASP A 11 -13.57 -38.73 -6.70
CA ASP A 11 -12.43 -38.31 -7.51
C ASP A 11 -12.34 -39.06 -8.85
N LYS A 12 -13.48 -39.16 -9.55
CA LYS A 12 -13.57 -39.93 -10.80
C LYS A 12 -12.58 -39.45 -11.88
N LEU A 13 -12.11 -38.21 -11.78
CA LEU A 13 -11.13 -37.63 -12.70
C LEU A 13 -9.67 -37.85 -12.26
N GLY A 14 -9.44 -38.26 -11.01
CA GLY A 14 -8.10 -38.54 -10.46
C GLY A 14 -7.22 -37.31 -10.31
N VAL A 15 -7.83 -36.13 -10.10
CA VAL A 15 -7.11 -34.83 -10.10
C VAL A 15 -6.86 -34.30 -8.70
N CYS A 16 -7.45 -34.90 -7.67
CA CYS A 16 -7.34 -34.37 -6.30
C CYS A 16 -5.88 -34.29 -5.83
N GLU A 17 -5.07 -35.34 -6.04
CA GLU A 17 -3.66 -35.34 -5.61
C GLU A 17 -2.84 -34.26 -6.32
N GLU A 18 -3.08 -34.05 -7.61
CA GLU A 18 -2.41 -33.00 -8.40
C GLU A 18 -2.77 -31.61 -7.87
N LEU A 19 -4.05 -31.34 -7.66
CA LEU A 19 -4.52 -30.06 -7.14
C LEU A 19 -4.00 -29.77 -5.73
N GLU A 20 -3.92 -30.77 -4.86
CA GLU A 20 -3.33 -30.63 -3.52
C GLU A 20 -1.84 -30.28 -3.60
N LYS A 21 -1.11 -30.92 -4.52
CA LYS A 21 0.31 -30.60 -4.76
C LYS A 21 0.50 -29.18 -5.30
N GLU A 22 -0.37 -28.72 -6.19
CA GLU A 22 -0.36 -27.35 -6.69
C GLU A 22 -0.66 -26.33 -5.59
N MET A 23 -1.66 -26.61 -4.74
CA MET A 23 -2.00 -25.76 -3.60
C MET A 23 -0.83 -25.67 -2.63
N ALA A 24 -0.20 -26.80 -2.27
CA ALA A 24 0.99 -26.83 -1.42
C ALA A 24 2.14 -26.01 -2.01
N SER A 25 2.37 -26.11 -3.33
CA SER A 25 3.37 -25.33 -4.06
C SER A 25 3.07 -23.82 -4.02
N ASN A 26 1.79 -23.43 -4.13
CA ASN A 26 1.35 -22.04 -4.02
C ASN A 26 1.64 -21.48 -2.62
N ILE A 27 1.23 -22.20 -1.58
CA ILE A 27 1.45 -21.83 -0.18
C ILE A 27 2.95 -21.73 0.12
N ALA A 28 3.76 -22.69 -0.34
CA ALA A 28 5.21 -22.70 -0.12
C ALA A 28 5.92 -21.51 -0.77
N LYS A 29 5.36 -20.98 -1.86
CA LYS A 29 5.90 -19.82 -2.60
C LYS A 29 5.30 -18.49 -2.17
N TYR A 30 4.29 -18.51 -1.29
CA TYR A 30 3.68 -17.28 -0.81
C TYR A 30 4.72 -16.43 -0.07
N GLN A 31 4.87 -15.18 -0.53
CA GLN A 31 5.72 -14.19 0.11
C GLN A 31 4.89 -12.94 0.44
N CYS A 32 5.03 -12.47 1.68
CA CYS A 32 4.41 -11.22 2.12
C CYS A 32 5.49 -10.13 2.16
N GLU A 33 5.39 -9.16 1.25
CA GLU A 33 6.32 -8.03 1.16
C GLU A 33 6.34 -7.17 2.43
N TRP A 34 5.18 -7.03 3.09
CA TRP A 34 5.07 -6.31 4.36
C TRP A 34 5.82 -7.02 5.49
N LYS A 35 5.62 -8.32 5.63
CA LYS A 35 6.36 -9.13 6.62
C LYS A 35 7.86 -9.04 6.36
N THR A 36 8.26 -9.21 5.10
CA THR A 36 9.66 -9.09 4.67
C THR A 36 10.26 -7.73 5.02
N THR A 37 9.46 -6.66 4.89
CA THR A 37 9.88 -5.29 5.20
C THR A 37 10.04 -5.10 6.70
N ILE A 38 9.08 -5.56 7.51
CA ILE A 38 9.09 -5.42 8.98
C ILE A 38 10.21 -6.26 9.62
N GLU A 39 10.51 -7.44 9.08
CA GLU A 39 11.57 -8.32 9.58
C GLU A 39 12.99 -7.84 9.20
N SER A 40 13.12 -6.87 8.31
CA SER A 40 14.40 -6.28 7.89
C SER A 40 14.58 -4.89 8.50
N PRO A 41 15.48 -4.73 9.50
CA PRO A 41 15.79 -3.41 10.08
C PRO A 41 16.29 -2.40 9.04
N GLU A 42 16.97 -2.86 7.99
CA GLU A 42 17.43 -2.00 6.90
C GLU A 42 16.27 -1.48 6.04
N LYS A 43 15.33 -2.36 5.65
CA LYS A 43 14.16 -1.96 4.86
C LYS A 43 13.22 -1.06 5.67
N LEU A 44 13.05 -1.32 6.96
CA LEU A 44 12.25 -0.48 7.86
C LEU A 44 12.71 0.97 7.88
N LYS A 45 14.02 1.24 7.84
CA LYS A 45 14.57 2.61 7.83
C LYS A 45 14.06 3.46 6.67
N ARG A 46 13.66 2.84 5.55
CA ARG A 46 13.13 3.56 4.38
C ARG A 46 11.74 4.16 4.62
N PHE A 47 11.05 3.74 5.68
CA PHE A 47 9.69 4.20 6.02
C PHE A 47 9.67 5.25 7.15
N SER A 48 10.81 5.91 7.42
CA SER A 48 10.87 7.08 8.30
C SER A 48 10.14 8.27 7.69
N HIS A 49 9.50 9.11 8.52
CA HIS A 49 8.81 10.32 8.05
C HIS A 49 9.76 11.29 7.32
N PHE A 50 10.99 11.43 7.80
CA PHE A 50 12.05 12.23 7.17
C PHE A 50 13.37 11.45 7.21
N ILE A 51 14.16 11.54 6.14
CA ILE A 51 15.47 10.87 6.02
C ILE A 51 16.55 11.64 6.80
N ASN A 52 16.32 12.93 7.00
CA ASN A 52 17.31 13.95 7.34
C ASN A 52 17.07 14.60 8.71
N SER A 53 15.98 14.27 9.42
CA SER A 53 15.69 14.81 10.75
C SER A 53 14.68 13.96 11.49
N ASP A 54 14.88 13.77 12.80
CA ASP A 54 13.88 13.16 13.69
C ASP A 54 12.85 14.18 14.22
N GLN A 55 12.99 15.46 13.86
CA GLN A 55 12.07 16.50 14.30
C GLN A 55 10.74 16.39 13.57
N ARG A 56 9.66 16.67 14.30
CA ARG A 56 8.33 16.80 13.71
C ARG A 56 8.22 18.13 12.98
N ASP A 57 7.56 18.13 11.84
CA ASP A 57 7.23 19.37 11.13
C ASP A 57 6.14 20.14 11.88
N GLU A 58 6.51 21.27 12.46
CA GLU A 58 5.62 22.16 13.21
C GLU A 58 4.54 22.81 12.32
N LYS A 59 4.74 22.86 11.00
CA LYS A 59 3.74 23.39 10.05
C LYS A 59 2.60 22.41 9.82
N LEU A 60 2.79 21.14 10.13
CA LEU A 60 1.82 20.08 9.87
C LEU A 60 0.74 20.05 10.96
N LYS A 61 -0.35 20.78 10.73
CA LYS A 61 -1.49 20.87 11.65
C LYS A 61 -2.52 19.78 11.31
N PHE A 62 -3.08 19.13 12.32
CA PHE A 62 -4.12 18.11 12.16
C PHE A 62 -5.43 18.54 12.81
N ILE A 63 -6.55 18.11 12.25
CA ILE A 63 -7.89 18.27 12.80
C ILE A 63 -8.53 16.90 13.04
N SER A 64 -9.45 16.81 14.00
CA SER A 64 -10.26 15.61 14.20
C SER A 64 -11.52 15.70 13.34
N MET A 65 -11.76 14.71 12.47
CA MET A 65 -12.98 14.59 11.70
C MET A 65 -13.50 13.17 11.81
N ARG A 66 -14.72 13.00 12.33
CA ARG A 66 -15.32 11.67 12.61
C ARG A 66 -14.39 10.79 13.44
N GLU A 67 -13.78 11.37 14.47
CA GLU A 67 -12.82 10.68 15.37
C GLU A 67 -11.51 10.22 14.68
N GLN A 68 -11.30 10.57 13.41
CA GLN A 68 -10.07 10.28 12.68
C GLN A 68 -9.20 11.54 12.58
N LYS A 69 -7.88 11.37 12.72
CA LYS A 69 -6.88 12.43 12.58
C LYS A 69 -6.67 12.74 11.09
N ILE A 70 -7.07 13.93 10.65
CA ILE A 70 -6.97 14.38 9.25
C ILE A 70 -5.99 15.56 9.16
N PRO A 71 -5.08 15.59 8.17
CA PRO A 71 -4.26 16.78 7.92
C PRO A 71 -5.17 17.98 7.64
N LYS A 72 -4.94 19.10 8.31
CA LYS A 72 -5.65 20.34 8.00
C LYS A 72 -5.24 20.72 6.57
N SER A 73 -6.20 20.82 5.65
CA SER A 73 -5.92 21.35 4.31
C SER A 73 -5.26 22.71 4.46
N PHE A 74 -4.07 22.85 3.87
CA PHE A 74 -3.28 24.06 3.94
C PHE A 74 -3.98 25.14 3.12
N GLU A 75 -4.64 26.08 3.78
CA GLU A 75 -4.96 27.38 3.18
C GLU A 75 -3.85 28.36 3.59
N PRO A 76 -2.88 28.65 2.70
CA PRO A 76 -1.87 29.66 2.99
C PRO A 76 -2.55 31.01 3.19
N SER A 77 -2.06 31.76 4.18
CA SER A 77 -2.35 33.18 4.29
C SER A 77 -1.98 33.90 3.00
N ALA A 78 -2.59 35.06 2.73
CA ALA A 78 -2.31 35.80 1.50
C ALA A 78 -0.83 36.18 1.38
N GLU A 79 -0.12 36.39 2.50
CA GLU A 79 1.31 36.72 2.51
C GLU A 79 2.25 35.54 2.20
N GLU A 80 1.80 34.29 2.36
CA GLU A 80 2.62 33.08 2.15
C GLU A 80 2.50 32.48 0.74
N ARG A 81 1.64 33.07 -0.12
CA ARG A 81 1.46 32.60 -1.49
C ARG A 81 2.61 33.08 -2.36
N ILE A 82 3.28 32.16 -3.04
CA ILE A 82 4.25 32.50 -4.08
C ILE A 82 3.48 33.24 -5.19
N PRO A 83 3.86 34.46 -5.57
CA PRO A 83 3.17 35.21 -6.61
C PRO A 83 3.28 34.45 -7.94
N VAL A 84 2.13 34.23 -8.57
CA VAL A 84 2.08 33.64 -9.91
C VAL A 84 2.58 34.70 -10.88
N LEU A 85 3.77 34.49 -11.42
CA LEU A 85 4.30 35.26 -12.54
C LEU A 85 3.74 34.62 -13.81
N GLU A 86 2.85 35.31 -14.51
CA GLU A 86 2.48 34.93 -15.87
C GLU A 86 3.73 35.08 -16.74
N LEU A 87 4.20 33.96 -17.30
CA LEU A 87 5.21 33.98 -18.34
C LEU A 87 4.54 34.62 -19.55
N THR A 88 4.81 35.91 -19.81
CA THR A 88 4.52 36.48 -21.11
C THR A 88 5.28 35.64 -22.12
N SER A 89 4.56 35.02 -23.05
CA SER A 89 5.15 34.42 -24.24
C SER A 89 6.17 35.42 -24.78
N ASN A 90 7.41 34.96 -24.92
CA ASN A 90 8.50 35.73 -25.48
C ASN A 90 8.04 36.15 -26.89
N ASP A 91 7.54 37.37 -27.03
CA ASP A 91 7.34 37.98 -28.33
C ASP A 91 8.74 38.30 -28.88
N GLU A 92 9.07 37.57 -29.94
CA GLU A 92 10.27 37.61 -30.81
C GLU A 92 11.56 36.92 -30.31
#